data_AF-A0A9D5FM03-F1
#
_entry.id   AF-A0A9D5FM03-F1
#
_cell.length_a   1.000
_cell.length_b   1.000
_cell.length_c   1.000
_cell.angle_alpha   90.00
_cell.angle_beta   90.00
_cell.angle_gamma   90.00
#
_symmetry.space_group_name_H-M   'P 1'
#
loop_
_entity.id
_entity.type
_entity.pdbx_description
1 polymer ?
#
loop_
_entity_poly.entity_id
_entity_poly.type
_entity_poly.pdbx_seq_one_letter_code
_entity_poly.pdbx_strand_id
1 'polypeptide(L)' 'MTPNWEHLYLLQDWVLNEMKLVKHEFYLTGGTALSRGYYGHRYSEDLDIVPGRVLFYCILTPSR' A
#
# COMPACT_ATOMS: atom_id res chain seq x y z
N MET A 1 3.09 -24.80 -4.42
CA MET A 1 2.72 -24.06 -3.19
C MET A 1 2.13 -22.74 -3.68
N THR A 2 0.81 -22.56 -3.58
CA THR A 2 0.16 -21.34 -4.05
C THR A 2 0.42 -20.21 -3.06
N PRO A 3 0.80 -18.99 -3.50
CA PRO A 3 0.95 -17.87 -2.60
C PRO A 3 -0.38 -17.58 -1.89
N ASN A 4 -0.33 -17.39 -0.57
CA ASN A 4 -1.49 -16.92 0.19
C ASN A 4 -1.53 -15.39 0.11
N TRP A 5 -2.15 -14.89 -0.96
CA TRP A 5 -2.28 -13.46 -1.24
C TRP A 5 -3.06 -12.71 -0.16
N GLU A 6 -4.04 -13.36 0.46
CA GLU A 6 -4.84 -12.76 1.52
C GLU A 6 -3.97 -12.45 2.74
N HIS A 7 -3.18 -13.41 3.22
CA HIS A 7 -2.26 -13.19 4.35
C HIS A 7 -1.19 -12.14 4.03
N LEU A 8 -0.67 -12.12 2.80
CA LEU A 8 0.31 -11.11 2.39
C LEU A 8 -0.29 -9.70 2.42
N TYR A 9 -1.50 -9.54 1.89
CA TYR A 9 -2.17 -8.24 1.87
C TYR A 9 -2.58 -7.79 3.28
N LEU A 10 -3.01 -8.72 4.15
CA LEU A 10 -3.25 -8.41 5.57
C LEU A 10 -1.97 -7.94 6.29
N LEU A 11 -0.82 -8.55 5.99
CA LEU A 11 0.46 -8.10 6.53
C LEU A 11 0.83 -6.70 6.01
N GLN A 12 0.66 -6.45 4.70
CA GLN A 12 0.89 -5.14 4.12
C GLN A 12 -0.02 -4.07 4.74
N ASP A 13 -1.29 -4.39 5.00
CA ASP A 13 -2.23 -3.48 5.64
C ASP A 13 -1.82 -3.14 7.06
N TRP A 14 -1.35 -4.13 7.81
CA TRP A 14 -0.80 -3.91 9.13
C TRP A 14 0.41 -2.97 9.09
N VAL A 15 1.39 -3.20 8.21
CA VAL A 15 2.55 -2.32 8.04
C VAL A 15 2.12 -0.89 7.69
N LEU A 16 1.25 -0.73 6.70
CA LEU A 16 0.76 0.58 6.27
C LEU A 16 -0.03 1.29 7.39
N ASN A 17 -0.69 0.55 8.28
CA ASN A 17 -1.35 1.12 9.44
C ASN A 17 -0.37 1.59 10.52
N GLU A 18 0.66 0.80 10.82
CA GLU A 18 1.72 1.20 11.76
C GLU A 18 2.48 2.43 11.26
N MET A 19 2.71 2.52 9.94
CA MET A 19 3.39 3.68 9.34
C MET A 19 2.61 4.98 9.50
N LYS A 20 1.28 4.94 9.64
CA LYS A 20 0.47 6.14 9.95
C LYS A 20 0.77 6.74 11.32
N LEU A 21 1.35 5.97 12.23
CA LEU A 21 1.72 6.44 13.57
C LEU A 21 3.03 7.23 13.57
N VAL A 22 3.84 7.08 12.51
CA VAL A 22 5.09 7.83 12.36
C VAL A 22 4.76 9.27 11.98
N LYS A 23 5.34 10.25 12.70
CA LYS A 23 5.18 11.69 12.43
C LYS A 23 5.98 12.14 11.19
N HIS A 24 5.83 11.43 10.09
CA HIS A 24 6.45 11.74 8.80
C HIS A 24 5.52 11.29 7.68
N GLU A 25 5.44 12.06 6.60
CA GLU A 25 4.60 11.71 5.45
C GLU A 25 5.34 10.71 4.54
N PHE A 26 4.67 9.59 4.28
CA PHE A 26 5.14 8.55 3.38
C PHE A 26 4.13 8.33 2.25
N TYR A 27 4.63 7.98 1.07
CA TYR A 27 3.81 7.72 -0.11
C TYR A 27 4.08 6.29 -0.59
N LEU A 28 3.00 5.51 -0.74
CA LEU A 28 3.06 4.24 -1.43
C LEU A 28 3.18 4.51 -2.93
N THR A 29 4.21 3.96 -3.55
CA THR A 29 4.51 4.14 -4.99
C THR A 29 4.64 2.77 -5.67
N GLY A 30 5.15 2.77 -6.90
CA GLY A 30 5.54 1.56 -7.61
C GLY A 30 4.37 0.67 -8.02
N GLY A 31 4.70 -0.61 -8.24
CA GLY A 31 3.75 -1.63 -8.73
C GLY A 31 2.61 -1.87 -7.73
N THR A 32 2.86 -1.69 -6.44
CA THR A 32 1.89 -1.89 -5.38
C THR A 32 0.83 -0.79 -5.33
N ALA A 33 1.21 0.48 -5.54
CA ALA A 33 0.25 1.56 -5.69
C ALA A 33 -0.67 1.34 -6.92
N LEU A 34 -0.09 0.92 -8.04
CA LEU A 34 -0.85 0.61 -9.27
C LEU A 34 -1.80 -0.58 -9.10
N SER A 35 -1.30 -1.66 -8.49
CA SER A 35 -2.05 -2.88 -8.19
C SER A 35 -3.23 -2.60 -7.27
N ARG A 36 -2.96 -1.95 -6.13
CA ARG A 36 -3.94 -1.76 -5.05
C ARG A 36 -4.91 -0.62 -5.30
N GLY A 37 -4.51 0.37 -6.10
CA GLY A 37 -5.24 1.63 -6.16
C GLY A 37 -5.79 2.05 -7.52
N TYR A 38 -5.23 1.57 -8.62
CA TYR A 38 -5.64 2.02 -9.95
C TYR A 38 -6.23 0.92 -10.80
N TYR A 39 -5.60 -0.26 -10.82
CA TYR A 39 -5.85 -1.25 -11.87
C TYR A 39 -6.39 -2.58 -11.37
N GLY A 40 -6.12 -2.99 -10.11
CA GLY A 40 -6.58 -4.29 -9.57
C GLY A 40 -6.15 -5.51 -10.39
N HIS A 41 -5.30 -5.34 -11.41
CA HIS A 41 -5.05 -6.33 -12.46
C HIS A 41 -3.99 -7.37 -12.08
N ARG A 42 -3.27 -7.17 -10.97
CA ARG A 42 -2.26 -8.12 -10.49
C ARG A 42 -2.04 -8.01 -9.00
N TYR A 43 -1.67 -9.11 -8.36
CA TYR A 43 -1.12 -9.08 -7.01
C TYR A 43 0.29 -8.46 -7.03
N SER A 44 0.63 -7.75 -5.95
CA SER A 44 1.95 -7.16 -5.73
C SER A 44 2.50 -7.62 -4.39
N GLU A 45 3.73 -8.14 -4.40
CA GLU A 45 4.34 -8.74 -3.21
C GLU A 45 5.05 -7.70 -2.32
N ASP A 46 5.54 -6.63 -2.93
CA ASP A 46 6.41 -5.64 -2.27
C ASP A 46 5.66 -4.39 -1.79
N LEU A 47 6.31 -3.54 -0.98
CA LEU A 47 5.83 -2.19 -0.64
C LEU A 47 6.92 -1.17 -0.98
N ASP A 48 6.72 -0.40 -2.05
CA ASP A 48 7.61 0.71 -2.41
C ASP A 48 7.16 1.98 -1.68
N ILE A 49 7.99 2.50 -0.78
CA ILE A 49 7.64 3.65 0.06
C ILE A 49 8.68 4.76 -0.07
N VAL A 50 8.22 5.98 -0.31
CA VAL A 50 9.08 7.17 -0.42
C VAL A 50 8.65 8.27 0.56
N PRO A 51 9.61 9.02 1.15
CA PRO A 51 9.29 10.17 1.99
C PRO A 51 8.78 11.34 1.12
N GLY A 52 7.86 12.15 1.63
CA GLY A 52 7.45 13.39 0.97
C GLY A 52 7.16 14.53 1.94
N ARG A 53 6.87 15.73 1.40
CA ARG A 53 6.80 16.99 2.18
C ARG A 53 5.46 17.72 2.18
N VAL A 54 4.46 17.37 1.35
CA VAL A 54 3.14 18.04 1.34
C VAL A 54 2.01 17.12 0.80
N LEU A 55 1.03 16.87 1.68
CA LEU A 55 -0.37 16.45 1.50
C LEU A 55 -0.69 15.05 0.91
N PHE A 56 -1.09 14.19 1.85
CA PHE A 56 -1.90 12.97 1.73
C PHE A 56 -2.96 12.98 0.62
N TYR A 57 -2.85 12.03 -0.33
CA TYR A 57 -3.88 11.00 -0.61
C TYR A 57 -3.43 10.10 -1.77
N CYS A 58 -3.22 8.81 -1.52
CA CYS A 58 -3.19 7.72 -2.51
C CYS A 58 -2.70 6.45 -1.81
N ILE A 59 -3.37 5.29 -1.75
CA ILE A 59 -4.63 4.81 -2.29
C ILE A 59 -5.01 3.62 -1.39
N LEU A 60 -5.89 3.81 -0.41
CA LEU A 60 -6.41 2.70 0.41
C LEU A 60 -7.86 2.92 0.87
N THR A 61 -8.60 3.81 0.20
CA THR A 61 -10.04 3.85 0.38
C THR A 61 -10.70 3.16 -0.81
N PRO A 62 -11.41 2.04 -0.61
CA PRO A 62 -12.29 1.53 -1.65
C PRO A 62 -13.36 2.60 -1.90
N SER A 63 -13.51 3.01 -3.18
CA SER A 63 -14.76 3.62 -3.60
C SER A 63 -15.87 2.60 -3.32
N ARG A 64 -16.90 3.04 -2.59
CA ARG A 64 -18.16 2.35 -2.25
C ARG A 64 -18.48 1.10 -3.07
#